data_AF-A0ABC8JXR5-F1
#
_entry.id   AF-A0ABC8JXR5-F1
#
_cell.length_a   1.000
_cell.length_b   1.000
_cell.length_c   1.000
_cell.angle_alpha   90.00
_cell.angle_beta   90.00
_cell.angle_gamma   90.00
#
_symmetry.space_group_name_H-M   'P 1'
#
loop_
_entity.id
_entity.type
_entity.pdbx_description
1 polymer ?
#
loop_
_entity_poly.entity_id
_entity_poly.type
_entity_poly.pdbx_seq_one_letter_code
_entity_poly.pdbx_strand_id
1 'polypeptide(L)'
;MMNMGWCKSSTLCVVENVLYRCNGKIYWYNFNDRLWRDLKGLDVVLYSRLCIDDHVKMMGFSGNMAILWNEYDKFCMKKIWFAEIEIEKDLFGELWGRFKSFDVVFTTSERYSVAHALATTI
;
A
#
# COMPACT_ATOMS: atom_id res chain seq x y z
N MET A 1 -10.22 14.97 28.06
CA MET A 1 -10.21 13.72 27.27
C MET A 1 -9.06 13.85 26.28
N MET A 2 -8.03 12.99 26.38
CA MET A 2 -6.71 13.23 25.77
C MET A 2 -6.76 13.28 24.23
N ASN A 3 -6.26 14.38 23.69
CA ASN A 3 -6.00 14.60 22.28
C ASN A 3 -4.72 13.82 21.90
N MET A 4 -4.86 12.64 21.29
CA MET A 4 -3.71 11.90 20.74
C MET A 4 -3.27 12.57 19.43
N GLY A 5 -2.39 13.55 19.56
CA GLY A 5 -1.72 14.22 18.46
C GLY A 5 -0.89 13.24 17.59
N TRP A 6 -0.83 13.61 16.30
CA TRP A 6 -0.06 13.02 15.19
C TRP A 6 -0.62 11.68 14.66
N CYS A 7 -1.47 11.81 13.63
CA CYS A 7 -1.87 10.70 12.78
C CYS A 7 -0.63 10.04 12.16
N LYS A 8 -0.37 8.78 12.55
CA LYS A 8 0.40 7.78 11.80
C LYS A 8 0.20 7.99 10.29
N SER A 9 1.26 8.18 9.51
CA SER A 9 1.17 8.63 8.11
C SER A 9 0.42 7.62 7.25
N SER A 10 -0.88 7.82 7.05
CA SER A 10 -1.63 7.02 6.09
C SER A 10 -1.31 7.47 4.68
N THR A 11 -0.90 6.53 3.84
CA THR A 11 -0.62 6.83 2.43
C THR A 11 -1.90 6.71 1.62
N LEU A 12 -2.12 7.66 0.70
CA LEU A 12 -3.29 7.70 -0.18
C LEU A 12 -2.85 7.53 -1.63
N CYS A 13 -3.66 6.87 -2.44
CA CYS A 13 -3.53 6.91 -3.90
C CYS A 13 -4.91 6.84 -4.56
N VAL A 14 -4.97 7.23 -5.83
CA VAL A 14 -6.17 7.07 -6.66
C VAL A 14 -5.81 6.12 -7.80
N VAL A 15 -6.63 5.10 -7.99
CA VAL A 15 -6.54 4.14 -9.10
C VAL A 15 -7.93 4.03 -9.70
N GLU A 16 -8.05 4.24 -11.01
CA GLU A 16 -9.34 4.18 -11.74
C GLU A 16 -10.48 4.95 -11.05
N ASN A 17 -10.21 6.18 -10.58
CA ASN A 17 -11.14 7.06 -9.86
C ASN A 17 -11.62 6.55 -8.48
N VAL A 18 -11.02 5.49 -7.95
CA VAL A 18 -11.26 5.02 -6.58
C VAL A 18 -10.12 5.51 -5.69
N LEU A 19 -10.47 6.10 -4.54
CA LEU A 19 -9.51 6.56 -3.55
C LEU A 19 -9.16 5.41 -2.59
N TYR A 20 -7.87 5.14 -2.43
CA TYR A 20 -7.33 4.13 -1.54
C TYR A 20 -6.53 4.74 -0.40
N ARG A 21 -6.46 4.01 0.71
CA ARG A 21 -5.67 4.34 1.88
C ARG A 21 -4.96 3.11 2.42
N CYS A 22 -3.69 3.23 2.76
CA CYS A 22 -2.97 2.23 3.55
C CYS A 22 -2.74 2.72 4.99
N ASN A 23 -3.08 1.87 5.95
CA ASN A 23 -2.78 2.02 7.37
C ASN A 23 -2.68 0.63 8.02
N GLY A 24 -1.64 -0.13 7.68
CA GLY A 24 -1.48 -1.55 8.04
C GLY A 24 -2.35 -2.53 7.24
N LYS A 25 -3.50 -2.05 6.74
CA LYS A 25 -4.30 -2.68 5.68
C LYS A 25 -4.60 -1.68 4.59
N ILE A 26 -5.08 -2.19 3.45
CA ILE A 26 -5.52 -1.36 2.35
C ILE A 26 -7.04 -1.24 2.39
N TYR A 27 -7.49 0.00 2.29
CA TYR A 27 -8.88 0.38 2.27
C TYR A 27 -9.19 1.15 1.00
N TRP A 28 -10.43 1.06 0.55
CA TRP A 28 -10.96 1.89 -0.53
C TRP A 28 -12.16 2.69 -0.04
N TYR A 29 -12.34 3.89 -0.58
CA TYR A 29 -13.45 4.76 -0.21
C TYR A 29 -14.66 4.47 -1.11
N ASN A 30 -15.74 4.00 -0.51
CA ASN A 30 -17.01 3.83 -1.19
C ASN A 30 -17.80 5.15 -1.13
N PHE A 31 -17.91 5.82 -2.28
CA PHE A 31 -18.62 7.10 -2.37
C PHE A 31 -20.12 7.00 -2.13
N ASN A 32 -20.75 5.87 -2.47
CA ASN A 32 -22.19 5.68 -2.28
C ASN A 32 -22.53 5.61 -0.79
N ASP A 33 -21.76 4.83 -0.04
CA ASP A 33 -21.97 4.64 1.39
C ASP A 33 -21.24 5.67 2.25
N ARG A 34 -20.32 6.44 1.64
CA ARG A 34 -19.43 7.40 2.30
C ARG A 34 -18.55 6.77 3.39
N LEU A 35 -18.14 5.52 3.18
CA LEU A 35 -17.39 4.72 4.15
C LEU A 35 -16.12 4.12 3.54
N TRP A 36 -15.10 3.92 4.38
CA TRP A 36 -13.93 3.13 4.05
C TRP A 36 -14.26 1.65 4.18
N ARG A 37 -13.89 0.85 3.19
CA ARG A 37 -14.07 -0.62 3.15
C ARG A 37 -12.73 -1.31 2.95
N ASP A 38 -12.58 -2.50 3.51
CA ASP A 38 -11.38 -3.33 3.32
C ASP A 38 -11.26 -3.74 1.84
N LEU A 39 -10.06 -3.64 1.28
CA LEU A 39 -9.74 -4.31 0.02
C LEU A 39 -9.54 -5.80 0.31
N LYS A 40 -10.43 -6.63 -0.24
CA LYS A 40 -10.41 -8.08 0.00
C LYS A 40 -9.34 -8.78 -0.85
N GLY A 41 -9.11 -10.07 -0.63
CA GLY A 41 -8.27 -10.91 -1.50
C GLY A 41 -6.76 -10.86 -1.28
N LEU A 42 -6.27 -9.92 -0.46
CA LEU A 42 -4.84 -9.82 -0.14
C LEU A 42 -4.48 -10.60 1.13
N ASP A 43 -3.31 -11.23 1.12
CA ASP A 43 -2.83 -12.12 2.19
C ASP A 43 -2.36 -11.36 3.45
N VAL A 44 -2.52 -11.99 4.61
CA VAL A 44 -1.93 -11.66 5.92
C VAL A 44 -0.41 -11.43 5.82
N VAL A 45 0.29 -12.10 4.90
CA VAL A 45 1.73 -11.87 4.70
C VAL A 45 2.04 -10.42 4.29
N LEU A 46 1.24 -9.81 3.41
CA LEU A 46 1.40 -8.38 3.08
C LEU A 46 1.15 -7.54 4.33
N TYR A 47 0.04 -7.78 5.03
CA TYR A 47 -0.37 -6.96 6.18
C TYR A 47 0.57 -7.06 7.38
N SER A 48 1.22 -8.21 7.57
CA SER A 48 2.26 -8.36 8.60
C SER A 48 3.55 -7.60 8.27
N ARG A 49 3.76 -7.24 7.00
CA ARG A 49 4.94 -6.48 6.52
C ARG A 49 4.66 -5.00 6.29
N LEU A 50 3.41 -4.62 6.07
CA LEU A 50 2.97 -3.22 6.05
C LEU A 50 2.98 -2.68 7.48
N CYS A 51 4.17 -2.43 8.01
CA CYS A 51 4.33 -1.74 9.27
C CYS A 51 3.65 -0.36 9.20
N ILE A 52 3.09 0.07 10.33
CA ILE A 52 2.44 1.38 10.48
C ILE A 52 3.47 2.53 10.38
N ASP A 53 4.77 2.21 10.42
CA ASP A 53 5.84 3.19 10.28
C ASP A 53 5.88 3.80 8.87
N ASP A 54 6.27 5.07 8.81
CA ASP A 54 6.04 6.08 7.75
C ASP A 54 6.74 5.81 6.38
N HIS A 55 6.82 4.57 5.94
CA HIS A 55 7.64 4.14 4.81
C HIS A 55 6.88 3.38 3.72
N VAL A 56 5.56 3.34 3.78
CA VAL A 56 4.74 2.85 2.67
C VAL A 56 4.54 3.97 1.65
N LYS A 57 4.69 3.66 0.36
CA LYS A 57 4.33 4.52 -0.77
C LYS A 57 3.33 3.76 -1.64
N MET A 58 2.22 4.40 -1.99
CA MET A 58 1.20 3.86 -2.89
C MET A 58 1.06 4.75 -4.11
N MET A 59 0.84 4.16 -5.27
CA MET A 59 0.55 4.91 -6.50
C MET A 59 -0.31 4.08 -7.46
N GLY A 60 -0.96 4.76 -8.40
CA GLY A 60 -1.50 4.10 -9.58
C GLY A 60 -0.38 3.68 -10.54
N PHE A 61 -0.49 2.48 -11.09
CA PHE A 61 0.50 1.88 -11.98
C PHE A 61 -0.23 1.04 -13.04
N SER A 62 -0.34 1.55 -14.27
CA SER A 62 -0.93 0.82 -15.40
C SER A 62 -2.34 0.25 -15.14
N GLY A 63 -3.24 1.03 -14.51
CA GLY A 63 -4.58 0.56 -14.12
C GLY A 63 -4.60 -0.24 -12.81
N ASN A 64 -3.43 -0.64 -12.31
CA ASN A 64 -3.24 -1.36 -11.05
C ASN A 64 -2.79 -0.41 -9.95
N MET A 65 -2.68 -0.94 -8.74
CA MET A 65 -2.08 -0.27 -7.60
C MET A 65 -0.68 -0.82 -7.37
N ALA A 66 0.31 0.07 -7.29
CA ALA A 66 1.65 -0.28 -6.85
C ALA A 66 1.89 0.17 -5.41
N ILE A 67 2.53 -0.70 -4.62
CA ILE A 67 2.91 -0.41 -3.24
C ILE A 67 4.39 -0.70 -3.06
N LEU A 68 5.11 0.25 -2.47
CA LEU A 68 6.50 0.12 -2.05
C LEU A 68 6.59 0.31 -0.55
N TRP A 69 7.35 -0.54 0.15
CA TRP A 69 7.60 -0.36 1.57
C TRP A 69 8.98 -0.86 1.97
N ASN A 70 9.47 -0.35 3.09
CA ASN A 70 10.76 -0.75 3.64
C ASN A 70 10.55 -1.80 4.73
N GLU A 71 11.37 -2.83 4.71
CA GLU A 71 11.52 -3.78 5.82
C GLU A 71 12.97 -3.73 6.30
N TYR A 72 13.15 -3.60 7.61
CA TYR A 72 14.46 -3.64 8.25
C TYR A 72 14.63 -5.02 8.90
N ASP A 73 15.74 -5.69 8.60
CA ASP A 73 16.09 -6.91 9.31
C ASP A 73 16.90 -6.63 10.59
N LYS A 74 17.18 -7.69 11.35
CA LYS A 74 17.93 -7.62 12.61
C LYS A 74 19.37 -7.11 12.46
N PHE A 75 19.91 -7.11 11.25
CA PHE A 75 21.28 -6.68 10.93
C PHE A 75 21.31 -5.27 10.32
N CYS A 76 20.22 -4.51 10.44
CA CYS A 76 20.06 -3.19 9.83
C CYS A 76 20.14 -3.22 8.29
N MET A 77 19.99 -4.38 7.64
CA MET A 77 19.76 -4.40 6.20
C MET A 77 18.35 -3.95 5.91
N LYS A 78 18.23 -3.08 4.91
CA LYS A 78 16.99 -2.54 4.41
C LYS A 78 16.62 -3.27 3.12
N LYS A 79 15.42 -3.84 3.10
CA LYS A 79 14.77 -4.36 1.90
C LYS A 79 13.68 -3.40 1.46
N ILE A 80 13.67 -3.06 0.18
CA ILE A 80 12.55 -2.36 -0.45
C ILE A 80 11.73 -3.43 -1.16
N TRP A 81 10.51 -3.60 -0.67
CA TRP A 81 9.53 -4.48 -1.29
C TRP A 81 8.68 -3.69 -2.27
N PHE A 82 8.23 -4.40 -3.31
CA PHE A 82 7.29 -3.93 -4.30
C PHE A 82 6.16 -4.95 -4.42
N ALA A 83 4.93 -4.44 -4.51
CA ALA A 83 3.78 -5.23 -4.90
C ALA A 83 2.98 -4.47 -5.94
N GLU A 84 2.71 -5.11 -7.08
CA GLU A 84 1.68 -4.68 -8.01
C GLU A 84 0.40 -5.47 -7.73
N ILE A 85 -0.68 -4.75 -7.48
CA ILE A 85 -1.99 -5.29 -7.09
C ILE A 85 -2.99 -4.90 -8.17
N GLU A 86 -3.47 -5.91 -8.89
CA GLU A 86 -4.65 -5.80 -9.74
C GLU A 86 -5.90 -5.66 -8.88
N ILE A 87 -6.82 -4.81 -9.32
CA ILE A 87 -8.06 -4.54 -8.61
C ILE A 87 -9.23 -5.03 -9.46
N GLU A 88 -9.99 -5.95 -8.91
CA GLU A 88 -11.18 -6.50 -9.53
C GLU A 88 -12.42 -6.07 -8.74
N LYS A 89 -13.54 -5.88 -9.45
CA LYS A 89 -14.84 -5.55 -8.86
C LYS A 89 -15.79 -6.70 -9.06
N ASP A 90 -16.39 -7.18 -7.96
CA ASP A 90 -17.37 -8.26 -8.04
C ASP A 90 -18.78 -7.76 -8.40
N LEU A 91 -19.71 -8.71 -8.57
CA LEU A 91 -21.10 -8.44 -8.94
C LEU A 91 -21.86 -7.60 -7.90
N PHE A 92 -21.39 -7.55 -6.65
CA PHE A 92 -22.00 -6.77 -5.57
C PHE A 92 -21.31 -5.41 -5.38
N GLY A 93 -20.30 -5.12 -6.21
CA GLY A 93 -19.54 -3.89 -6.17
C GLY A 93 -18.45 -3.83 -5.12
N GLU A 94 -18.11 -4.95 -4.50
CA GLU A 94 -16.97 -5.04 -3.61
C GLU A 94 -15.67 -5.16 -4.41
N LEU A 95 -14.61 -4.54 -3.90
CA LEU A 95 -13.29 -4.55 -4.54
C LEU A 95 -12.39 -5.63 -3.92
N TRP A 96 -11.73 -6.36 -4.81
CA TRP A 96 -10.79 -7.42 -4.50
C TRP A 96 -9.42 -7.08 -5.09
N GLY A 97 -8.37 -7.29 -4.30
CA GLY A 97 -6.99 -7.15 -4.73
C GLY A 97 -6.39 -8.52 -5.02
N ARG A 98 -5.61 -8.60 -6.10
CA ARG A 98 -4.80 -9.77 -6.46
C ARG A 98 -3.38 -9.33 -6.80
N PHE A 99 -2.38 -10.02 -6.26
CA PHE A 99 -0.98 -9.73 -6.60
C PHE A 99 -0.69 -10.14 -8.05
N LYS A 100 -0.20 -9.19 -8.85
CA LYS A 100 0.49 -9.46 -10.11
C LYS A 100 1.99 -9.69 -9.87
N SER A 101 2.56 -8.99 -8.89
CA SER A 101 3.93 -9.20 -8.42
C SER A 101 4.03 -8.90 -6.92
N PHE A 102 4.99 -9.53 -6.25
CA PHE A 102 5.25 -9.35 -4.82
C PHE A 102 6.70 -9.77 -4.53
N ASP A 103 7.62 -8.81 -4.59
CA ASP A 103 9.05 -9.11 -4.62
C ASP A 103 9.88 -8.06 -3.91
N VAL A 104 11.10 -8.44 -3.51
CA VAL A 104 12.12 -7.49 -3.05
C VAL A 104 12.82 -6.92 -4.28
N VAL A 105 12.65 -5.62 -4.53
CA VAL A 105 13.27 -4.94 -5.68
C VAL A 105 14.62 -4.34 -5.36
N PHE A 106 14.95 -4.16 -4.07
CA PHE A 106 16.24 -3.62 -3.66
C PHE A 106 16.61 -4.08 -2.25
N THR A 107 17.90 -4.35 -2.01
CA THR A 107 18.45 -4.66 -0.69
C THR A 107 19.74 -3.87 -0.48
N THR A 108 19.88 -3.20 0.66
CA THR A 108 21.09 -2.45 1.00
C THR A 108 21.38 -2.52 2.50
N SER A 109 22.64 -2.39 2.89
CA SER A 109 23.07 -2.13 4.27
C SER A 109 23.15 -0.64 4.60
N GLU A 110 22.95 0.24 3.60
CA GLU A 110 23.05 1.69 3.75
C GLU A 110 21.76 2.29 4.30
N ARG A 111 21.89 3.34 5.13
CA ARG A 111 20.77 4.00 5.80
C ARG A 111 20.15 5.12 4.96
N TYR A 112 19.55 4.79 3.82
CA TYR A 112 18.76 5.74 3.01
C TYR A 112 17.26 5.44 3.12
N SER A 113 16.40 6.46 3.06
CA SER A 113 14.93 6.31 3.01
C SER A 113 14.40 6.40 1.57
N VAL A 114 13.26 5.76 1.27
CA VAL A 114 12.59 5.96 -0.02
C VAL A 114 11.87 7.31 0.04
N ALA A 115 12.42 8.31 -0.64
CA ALA A 115 11.86 9.65 -0.64
C ALA A 115 10.54 9.70 -1.41
N HIS A 116 10.59 9.26 -2.67
CA HIS A 116 9.48 9.29 -3.61
C HIS A 116 9.47 8.02 -4.47
N ALA A 117 8.31 7.72 -5.02
CA ALA A 117 8.17 6.69 -6.03
C ALA A 117 7.26 7.21 -7.14
N LEU A 118 7.65 6.95 -8.38
CA LEU A 118 7.04 7.49 -9.58
C LEU A 118 6.78 6.32 -10.53
N ALA A 119 5.57 6.27 -11.07
CA ALA A 119 5.20 5.36 -12.14
C ALA A 119 5.27 6.11 -13.47
N THR A 120 5.94 5.53 -14.47
CA THR A 120 5.83 6.00 -15.86
C THR A 120 4.78 5.17 -16.59
N THR A 121 3.96 5.82 -17.39
CA THR A 121 3.14 5.15 -18.41
C THR A 121 3.99 5.00 -19.67
N ILE A 122 3.88 3.85 -20.34
CA ILE A 122 4.53 3.56 -21.63
C ILE A 122 3.57 3.95 -22.75
#